data_AF-A0AA39M7Z1-F1
#
_entry.id   AF-A0AA39M7Z1-F1
#
_cell.length_a   1.000
_cell.length_b   1.000
_cell.length_c   1.000
_cell.angle_alpha   90.00
_cell.angle_beta   90.00
_cell.angle_gamma   90.00
#
_symmetry.space_group_name_H-M   'P 1'
#
loop_
_entity.id
_entity.type
_entity.pdbx_description
1 polymer ?
#
loop_
_entity_poly.entity_id
_entity_poly.type
_entity_poly.pdbx_seq_one_letter_code
_entity_poly.pdbx_strand_id
1 'polypeptide(L)'
;MKREVIMLCVSLLYGIPSFLLYLIVLVQLIRPTYRKRFNNPFFRLCFLIGVVDCIGYLDYYLFFTLPAYSLFSSFYGSSLFSPSAFTTAIYFSNYLFSYLQLFGNCFLTVNRFTCIVFPLKHNRIWKYFFPLSVVITKTSGTAAKNRRAELNLFFLALVMFLLQCIGGLLQVLIYVAIKANNDMMLTVLYTLLPWLSDLKFLSPPWVLVVISTSIRETVIQALPKRLLQYHNHWMISGSSVTVTSVSVRSLNVR
;
A
#
# COMPACT_ATOMS: atom_id res chain seq x y z
N MET A 1 29.56 -8.75 10.26
CA MET A 1 28.76 -9.43 11.33
C MET A 1 27.98 -8.50 12.26
N LYS A 2 28.54 -7.80 13.27
CA LYS A 2 27.71 -7.03 14.24
C LYS A 2 26.81 -5.96 13.59
N ARG A 3 27.32 -5.23 12.58
CA ARG A 3 26.56 -4.18 11.87
C ARG A 3 25.43 -4.74 11.00
N GLU A 4 25.66 -5.84 10.31
CA GLU A 4 24.66 -6.49 9.45
C GLU A 4 23.51 -7.10 10.26
N VAL A 5 23.82 -7.70 11.41
CA VAL A 5 22.79 -8.17 12.35
C VAL A 5 21.92 -7.01 12.81
N ILE A 6 22.52 -5.86 13.15
CA ILE A 6 21.77 -4.65 13.53
C ILE A 6 20.87 -4.19 12.37
N MET A 7 21.39 -4.12 11.15
CA MET A 7 20.60 -3.71 9.97
C MET A 7 19.44 -4.68 9.70
N LEU A 8 19.67 -5.99 9.82
CA LEU A 8 18.62 -7.01 9.71
C LEU A 8 17.57 -6.85 10.81
N CYS A 9 17.97 -6.65 12.05
CA CYS A 9 17.04 -6.42 13.16
C CYS A 9 16.20 -5.17 12.93
N VAL A 10 16.80 -4.07 12.46
CA VAL A 10 16.06 -2.85 12.10
C VAL A 10 15.10 -3.13 10.95
N SER A 11 15.55 -3.85 9.92
CA SER A 11 14.72 -4.26 8.77
C SER A 11 13.49 -5.06 9.18
N LEU A 12 13.67 -6.06 10.05
CA LEU A 12 12.56 -6.85 10.58
C LEU A 12 11.65 -6.03 11.50
N LEU A 13 12.21 -5.12 12.30
CA LEU A 13 11.47 -4.33 13.27
C LEU A 13 10.50 -3.34 12.61
N TYR A 14 10.84 -2.75 11.45
CA TYR A 14 9.87 -1.97 10.69
C TYR A 14 9.06 -2.82 9.70
N GLY A 15 9.68 -3.83 9.09
CA GLY A 15 9.10 -4.61 8.01
C GLY A 15 7.92 -5.46 8.47
N ILE A 16 8.09 -6.20 9.58
CA ILE A 16 7.03 -7.07 10.12
C ILE A 16 5.80 -6.26 10.54
N PRO A 17 5.89 -5.19 11.37
CA PRO A 17 4.72 -4.42 11.76
C PRO A 17 4.03 -3.74 10.58
N SER A 18 4.80 -3.23 9.62
CA SER A 18 4.25 -2.58 8.42
C SER A 18 3.53 -3.57 7.51
N PHE A 19 4.09 -4.76 7.33
CA PHE A 19 3.45 -5.82 6.55
C PHE A 19 2.16 -6.32 7.23
N LEU A 20 2.18 -6.50 8.55
CA LEU A 20 0.99 -6.83 9.32
C LEU A 20 -0.09 -5.76 9.20
N LEU A 21 0.28 -4.47 9.28
CA LEU A 21 -0.65 -3.37 9.05
C LEU A 21 -1.26 -3.44 7.65
N TYR A 22 -0.45 -3.75 6.63
CA TYR A 22 -0.93 -3.93 5.26
C TYR A 22 -1.99 -5.04 5.19
N LEU A 23 -1.70 -6.21 5.76
CA LEU A 23 -2.65 -7.33 5.79
C LEU A 23 -3.95 -6.96 6.52
N ILE A 24 -3.86 -6.26 7.65
CA ILE A 24 -5.05 -5.78 8.38
C ILE A 24 -5.89 -4.87 7.48
N VAL A 25 -5.27 -3.91 6.80
CA VAL A 25 -5.96 -3.01 5.87
C VAL A 25 -6.66 -3.81 4.76
N LEU A 26 -5.97 -4.74 4.10
CA LEU A 26 -6.55 -5.57 3.04
C LEU A 26 -7.75 -6.40 3.54
N VAL A 27 -7.64 -7.00 4.73
CA VAL A 27 -8.74 -7.75 5.35
C VAL A 27 -9.93 -6.82 5.64
N GLN A 28 -9.71 -5.61 6.16
CA GLN A 28 -10.80 -4.66 6.40
C GLN A 28 -11.48 -4.19 5.11
N LEU A 29 -10.74 -4.08 4.00
CA LEU A 29 -11.32 -3.72 2.69
C LEU A 29 -12.29 -4.77 2.16
N ILE A 30 -12.03 -6.07 2.40
CA ILE A 30 -12.89 -7.17 1.95
C ILE A 30 -14.07 -7.42 2.91
N ARG A 31 -13.92 -7.05 4.20
CA ARG A 31 -14.84 -7.44 5.25
C ARG A 31 -16.29 -7.06 4.92
N PRO A 32 -17.24 -8.01 4.96
CA PRO A 32 -18.61 -7.79 4.49
C PRO A 32 -19.33 -6.70 5.29
N THR A 33 -18.97 -6.52 6.57
CA THR A 33 -19.48 -5.47 7.45
C THR A 33 -19.28 -4.07 6.86
N TYR A 34 -18.19 -3.82 6.14
CA TYR A 34 -17.87 -2.51 5.56
C TYR A 34 -18.12 -2.43 4.05
N ARG A 35 -18.76 -3.46 3.45
CA ARG A 35 -19.00 -3.55 2.02
C ARG A 35 -19.68 -2.30 1.47
N LYS A 36 -20.69 -1.74 2.15
CA LYS A 36 -21.38 -0.51 1.70
C LYS A 36 -20.47 0.72 1.70
N ARG A 37 -19.51 0.80 2.62
CA ARG A 37 -18.56 1.93 2.76
C ARG A 37 -17.41 1.84 1.75
N PHE A 38 -16.99 0.63 1.40
CA PHE A 38 -15.87 0.38 0.48
C PHE A 38 -16.29 -0.10 -0.93
N ASN A 39 -17.58 -0.01 -1.29
CA ASN A 39 -18.08 -0.41 -2.62
C ASN A 39 -17.75 0.62 -3.73
N ASN A 40 -16.53 1.16 -3.75
CA ASN A 40 -16.06 2.10 -4.76
C ASN A 40 -14.95 1.43 -5.60
N PRO A 41 -14.91 1.63 -6.94
CA PRO A 41 -13.88 1.12 -7.83
C PRO A 41 -12.46 1.36 -7.33
N PHE A 42 -12.24 2.50 -6.68
CA PHE A 42 -10.94 2.81 -6.09
C PHE A 42 -10.52 1.83 -5.00
N PHE A 43 -11.38 1.49 -4.04
CA PHE A 43 -11.00 0.57 -2.97
C PHE A 43 -10.74 -0.84 -3.54
N ARG A 44 -11.43 -1.21 -4.62
CA ARG A 44 -11.15 -2.47 -5.34
C ARG A 44 -9.79 -2.43 -6.04
N LEU A 45 -9.43 -1.32 -6.70
CA LEU A 45 -8.12 -1.12 -7.30
C LEU A 45 -7.02 -1.10 -6.22
N CYS A 46 -7.21 -0.38 -5.11
CA CYS A 46 -6.31 -0.39 -3.97
C CYS A 46 -6.13 -1.81 -3.40
N PHE A 47 -7.19 -2.59 -3.32
CA PHE A 47 -7.10 -3.97 -2.86
C PHE A 47 -6.24 -4.82 -3.81
N LEU A 48 -6.47 -4.74 -5.12
CA LEU A 48 -5.71 -5.51 -6.11
C LEU A 48 -4.22 -5.11 -6.11
N ILE A 49 -3.93 -3.80 -6.08
CA ILE A 49 -2.57 -3.28 -5.97
C ILE A 49 -1.93 -3.74 -4.66
N GLY A 50 -2.68 -3.71 -3.55
CA GLY A 50 -2.12 -4.13 -2.28
C GLY A 50 -1.83 -5.62 -2.18
N VAL A 51 -2.59 -6.48 -2.89
CA VAL A 51 -2.21 -7.89 -3.04
C VAL A 51 -0.90 -8.02 -3.82
N VAL A 52 -0.75 -7.28 -4.92
CA VAL A 52 0.50 -7.22 -5.71
C VAL A 52 1.66 -6.73 -4.84
N ASP A 53 1.44 -5.71 -4.01
CA ASP A 53 2.47 -5.17 -3.11
C ASP A 53 2.90 -6.18 -2.05
N CYS A 54 1.94 -6.91 -1.44
CA CYS A 54 2.26 -7.92 -0.45
C CYS A 54 3.08 -9.08 -1.04
N ILE A 55 2.69 -9.57 -2.23
CA ILE A 55 3.41 -10.64 -2.90
C ILE A 55 4.79 -10.14 -3.37
N GLY A 56 4.85 -8.96 -3.98
CA GLY A 56 6.09 -8.34 -4.42
C GLY A 56 7.06 -8.04 -3.29
N TYR A 57 6.56 -7.61 -2.13
CA TYR A 57 7.37 -7.43 -0.92
C TYR A 57 7.98 -8.75 -0.45
N LEU A 58 7.19 -9.83 -0.35
CA LEU A 58 7.70 -11.13 0.08
C LEU A 58 8.74 -11.67 -0.92
N ASP A 59 8.47 -11.57 -2.21
CA ASP A 59 9.39 -11.98 -3.28
C ASP A 59 10.71 -11.20 -3.19
N TYR A 60 10.63 -9.87 -3.11
CA TYR A 60 11.81 -9.01 -2.98
C TYR A 60 12.58 -9.27 -1.67
N TYR A 61 11.86 -9.43 -0.56
CA TYR A 61 12.48 -9.65 0.75
C TYR A 61 13.25 -10.97 0.79
N LEU A 62 12.62 -12.05 0.30
CA LEU A 62 13.23 -13.39 0.29
C LEU A 62 14.39 -13.52 -0.68
N PHE A 63 14.33 -12.89 -1.86
CA PHE A 63 15.31 -13.16 -2.91
C PHE A 63 16.32 -12.04 -3.16
N PHE A 64 16.12 -10.85 -2.58
CA PHE A 64 17.04 -9.72 -2.76
C PHE A 64 17.49 -9.12 -1.42
N THR A 65 16.59 -9.03 -0.43
CA THR A 65 16.93 -8.44 0.87
C THR A 65 17.68 -9.42 1.76
N LEU A 66 17.20 -10.66 1.93
CA LEU A 66 17.88 -11.67 2.74
C LEU A 66 19.29 -12.04 2.24
N PRO A 67 19.55 -12.22 0.93
CA PRO A 67 20.90 -12.51 0.42
C PRO A 67 21.90 -11.37 0.64
N ALA A 68 21.42 -10.14 0.81
CA ALA A 68 22.29 -8.99 1.07
C ALA A 68 22.95 -9.05 2.47
N TYR A 69 22.45 -9.89 3.37
CA TYR A 69 23.05 -10.11 4.69
C TYR A 69 23.97 -11.34 4.66
N SER A 70 25.19 -11.21 5.19
CA SER A 70 26.17 -12.29 5.14
C SER A 70 25.75 -13.55 5.89
N LEU A 71 24.76 -13.46 6.80
CA LEU A 71 24.24 -14.58 7.59
C LEU A 71 23.63 -15.69 6.72
N PHE A 72 23.07 -15.31 5.57
CA PHE A 72 22.42 -16.26 4.67
C PHE A 72 23.29 -16.64 3.46
N SER A 73 24.55 -16.22 3.44
CA SER A 73 25.45 -16.46 2.30
C SER A 73 25.67 -17.95 2.00
N SER A 74 25.64 -18.82 3.02
CA SER A 74 25.76 -20.27 2.85
C SER A 74 24.54 -20.88 2.14
N PHE A 75 23.34 -20.38 2.41
CA PHE A 75 22.10 -20.82 1.77
C PHE A 75 22.00 -20.28 0.33
N TYR A 76 22.19 -18.97 0.16
CA TYR A 76 22.10 -18.32 -1.15
C TYR A 76 23.33 -18.54 -2.05
N GLY A 77 24.45 -19.02 -1.49
CA GLY A 77 25.62 -19.46 -2.25
C GLY A 77 25.56 -20.92 -2.72
N SER A 78 24.47 -21.63 -2.43
CA SER A 78 24.27 -23.01 -2.89
C SER A 78 24.02 -23.10 -4.39
N SER A 79 24.18 -24.30 -4.98
CA SER A 79 23.95 -24.55 -6.40
C SER A 79 22.53 -24.22 -6.88
N LEU A 80 21.57 -24.12 -5.95
CA LEU A 80 20.19 -23.72 -6.24
C LEU A 80 20.07 -22.29 -6.79
N PHE A 81 20.98 -21.40 -6.41
CA PHE A 81 21.03 -20.01 -6.88
C PHE A 81 22.12 -19.78 -7.94
N SER A 82 22.66 -20.86 -8.51
CA SER A 82 23.51 -20.78 -9.70
C SER A 82 22.69 -20.35 -10.93
N PRO A 83 23.32 -19.72 -11.95
CA PRO A 83 22.63 -19.29 -13.17
C PRO A 83 21.83 -20.43 -13.78
N SER A 84 20.51 -20.38 -13.62
CA SER A 84 19.57 -21.44 -13.98
C SER A 84 18.20 -20.85 -14.30
N ALA A 85 17.29 -21.70 -14.81
CA ALA A 85 15.91 -21.30 -15.04
C ALA A 85 15.23 -20.77 -13.76
N PHE A 86 15.61 -21.32 -12.60
CA PHE A 86 15.08 -20.90 -11.30
C PHE A 86 15.49 -19.46 -10.95
N THR A 87 16.79 -19.13 -11.05
CA THR A 87 17.25 -17.75 -10.81
C THR A 87 16.62 -16.77 -11.79
N THR A 88 16.51 -17.15 -13.07
CA THR A 88 15.85 -16.30 -14.08
C THR A 88 14.38 -16.06 -13.73
N ALA A 89 13.66 -17.07 -13.24
CA ALA A 89 12.28 -16.94 -12.81
C ALA A 89 12.14 -15.97 -11.61
N ILE A 90 13.07 -15.99 -10.65
CA ILE A 90 13.12 -15.04 -9.52
C ILE A 90 13.32 -13.60 -10.01
N TYR A 91 14.29 -13.36 -10.90
CA TYR A 91 14.49 -12.01 -11.44
C TYR A 91 13.26 -11.57 -12.24
N PHE A 92 12.68 -12.47 -13.05
CA PHE A 92 11.47 -12.19 -13.80
C PHE A 92 10.27 -11.85 -12.91
N SER A 93 10.01 -12.62 -11.84
CA SER A 93 8.92 -12.33 -10.89
C SER A 93 9.09 -10.97 -10.26
N ASN A 94 10.31 -10.62 -9.87
CA ASN A 94 10.62 -9.33 -9.25
C ASN A 94 10.30 -8.15 -10.18
N TYR A 95 10.74 -8.23 -11.44
CA TYR A 95 10.42 -7.23 -12.45
C TYR A 95 8.91 -7.20 -12.74
N LEU A 96 8.27 -8.36 -12.85
CA LEU A 96 6.82 -8.45 -13.09
C LEU A 96 6.03 -7.73 -12.00
N PHE A 97 6.29 -8.00 -10.72
CA PHE A 97 5.59 -7.34 -9.61
C PHE A 97 5.88 -5.83 -9.57
N SER A 98 7.12 -5.43 -9.85
CA SER A 98 7.48 -4.01 -9.95
C SER A 98 6.71 -3.28 -11.04
N TYR A 99 6.53 -3.91 -12.21
CA TYR A 99 5.74 -3.34 -13.30
C TYR A 99 4.24 -3.38 -13.01
N LEU A 100 3.71 -4.48 -12.46
CA LEU A 100 2.29 -4.57 -12.07
C LEU A 100 1.91 -3.47 -11.06
N GLN A 101 2.79 -3.21 -10.09
CA GLN A 101 2.62 -2.11 -9.15
C GLN A 101 2.64 -0.75 -9.85
N LEU A 102 3.60 -0.51 -10.76
CA LEU A 102 3.69 0.74 -11.52
C LEU A 102 2.43 0.98 -12.37
N PHE A 103 1.98 -0.02 -13.12
CA PHE A 103 0.76 0.06 -13.91
C PHE A 103 -0.47 0.26 -13.03
N GLY A 104 -0.57 -0.48 -11.92
CA GLY A 104 -1.64 -0.31 -10.93
C GLY A 104 -1.72 1.11 -10.39
N ASN A 105 -0.58 1.70 -10.02
CA ASN A 105 -0.50 3.07 -9.53
C ASN A 105 -0.88 4.10 -10.61
N CYS A 106 -0.49 3.87 -11.87
CA CYS A 106 -0.92 4.68 -13.00
C CYS A 106 -2.44 4.62 -13.18
N PHE A 107 -3.03 3.41 -13.20
CA PHE A 107 -4.47 3.22 -13.30
C PHE A 107 -5.24 3.87 -12.16
N LEU A 108 -4.74 3.77 -10.93
CA LEU A 108 -5.34 4.41 -9.76
C LEU A 108 -5.32 5.94 -9.88
N THR A 109 -4.22 6.50 -10.38
CA THR A 109 -4.08 7.95 -10.61
C THR A 109 -5.02 8.42 -11.72
N VAL A 110 -5.10 7.69 -12.84
CA VAL A 110 -6.03 7.99 -13.95
C VAL A 110 -7.48 7.88 -13.49
N ASN A 111 -7.81 6.87 -12.67
CA ASN A 111 -9.14 6.72 -12.07
C ASN A 111 -9.52 7.95 -11.27
N ARG A 112 -8.61 8.44 -10.43
CA ARG A 112 -8.82 9.62 -9.60
C ARG A 112 -8.88 10.92 -10.40
N PHE A 113 -7.98 11.09 -11.35
CA PHE A 113 -8.00 12.24 -12.27
C PHE A 113 -9.33 12.33 -13.01
N THR A 114 -9.82 11.20 -13.54
CA THR A 114 -11.09 11.15 -14.27
C THR A 114 -12.29 11.46 -13.36
N CYS A 115 -12.28 10.99 -12.11
CA CYS A 115 -13.31 11.34 -11.11
C CYS A 115 -13.37 12.84 -10.85
N ILE A 116 -12.21 13.49 -10.74
CA ILE A 116 -12.09 14.92 -10.36
C ILE A 116 -12.41 15.83 -11.55
N VAL A 117 -11.81 15.56 -12.72
CA VAL A 117 -11.90 16.43 -13.90
C VAL A 117 -13.20 16.21 -14.67
N PHE A 118 -13.68 14.96 -14.75
CA PHE A 118 -14.87 14.61 -15.55
C PHE A 118 -15.96 13.91 -14.72
N PRO A 119 -16.49 14.54 -13.66
CA PRO A 119 -17.46 13.91 -12.75
C PRO A 119 -18.75 13.44 -13.47
N LEU A 120 -19.17 14.15 -14.52
CA LEU A 120 -20.40 13.84 -15.28
C LEU A 120 -20.22 12.72 -16.32
N LYS A 121 -19.00 12.47 -16.80
CA LYS A 121 -18.72 11.45 -17.85
C LYS A 121 -17.94 10.24 -17.33
N HIS A 122 -17.43 10.28 -16.10
CA HIS A 122 -16.66 9.21 -15.46
C HIS A 122 -17.33 7.83 -15.61
N ASN A 123 -18.64 7.75 -15.35
CA ASN A 123 -19.38 6.49 -15.38
C ASN A 123 -19.48 5.87 -16.80
N ARG A 124 -19.39 6.70 -17.86
CA ARG A 124 -19.47 6.27 -19.26
C ARG A 124 -18.09 5.87 -19.81
N ILE A 125 -17.05 6.61 -19.46
CA ILE A 125 -15.66 6.37 -19.88
C ILE A 125 -15.16 5.04 -19.32
N TRP A 126 -15.35 4.84 -18.02
CA TRP A 126 -14.85 3.63 -17.37
C TRP A 126 -15.60 2.37 -17.83
N LYS A 127 -16.88 2.45 -18.19
CA LYS A 127 -17.61 1.29 -18.76
C LYS A 127 -16.99 0.76 -20.07
N TYR A 128 -16.29 1.62 -20.83
CA TYR A 128 -15.64 1.26 -22.10
C TYR A 128 -14.12 0.99 -21.98
N PHE A 129 -13.41 1.67 -21.07
CA PHE A 129 -11.96 1.44 -20.84
C PHE A 129 -11.69 0.22 -19.92
N PHE A 130 -12.68 -0.26 -19.18
CA PHE A 130 -12.53 -1.38 -18.23
C PHE A 130 -12.39 -2.82 -18.78
N PRO A 131 -12.74 -3.21 -20.04
CA PRO A 131 -12.55 -4.59 -20.47
C PRO A 131 -11.07 -5.01 -20.48
N LEU A 132 -10.13 -4.06 -20.45
CA LEU A 132 -8.70 -4.34 -20.36
C LEU A 132 -8.19 -4.51 -18.91
N SER A 133 -8.93 -4.06 -17.88
CA SER A 133 -8.43 -4.11 -16.49
C SER A 133 -9.25 -4.97 -15.53
N VAL A 134 -10.52 -5.33 -15.77
CA VAL A 134 -11.27 -6.05 -14.73
C VAL A 134 -12.43 -6.95 -15.21
N VAL A 135 -12.22 -8.28 -15.16
CA VAL A 135 -13.27 -9.33 -15.10
C VAL A 135 -14.14 -9.24 -13.82
N ILE A 136 -13.82 -8.36 -12.87
CA ILE A 136 -14.41 -8.29 -11.51
C ILE A 136 -15.32 -7.04 -11.25
N THR A 137 -15.48 -6.07 -12.17
CA THR A 137 -16.21 -4.82 -11.86
C THR A 137 -17.66 -4.88 -12.32
N LYS A 138 -18.43 -5.85 -11.85
CA LYS A 138 -19.89 -5.65 -11.81
C LYS A 138 -20.24 -4.79 -10.60
N THR A 139 -20.94 -3.70 -10.90
CA THR A 139 -21.60 -2.73 -10.02
C THR A 139 -20.68 -1.74 -9.28
N SER A 140 -20.72 -0.49 -9.71
CA SER A 140 -20.54 0.66 -8.81
C SER A 140 -21.68 1.64 -9.03
N GLY A 141 -22.42 1.88 -7.96
CA GLY A 141 -23.41 2.95 -7.86
C GLY A 141 -22.73 4.31 -7.78
N THR A 142 -23.56 5.32 -8.06
CA THR A 142 -23.33 6.75 -7.96
C THR A 142 -22.66 7.14 -6.63
N ALA A 143 -21.36 7.44 -6.67
CA ALA A 143 -20.65 7.98 -5.51
C ALA A 143 -20.99 9.48 -5.34
N ALA A 144 -21.68 9.80 -4.26
CA ALA A 144 -21.97 11.16 -3.85
C ALA A 144 -20.67 11.92 -3.49
N LYS A 145 -20.34 12.89 -4.35
CA LYS A 145 -19.63 14.16 -4.16
C LYS A 145 -19.10 14.48 -2.74
N ASN A 146 -18.06 13.79 -2.26
CA ASN A 146 -17.32 14.20 -1.06
C ASN A 146 -15.91 14.66 -1.44
N ARG A 147 -15.80 15.93 -1.88
CA ARG A 147 -14.57 16.53 -2.45
C ARG A 147 -13.34 16.38 -1.56
N ARG A 148 -13.52 16.40 -0.22
CA ARG A 148 -12.43 16.21 0.74
C ARG A 148 -11.87 14.78 0.70
N ALA A 149 -12.73 13.78 0.61
CA ALA A 149 -12.29 12.39 0.46
C ALA A 149 -11.56 12.19 -0.87
N GLU A 150 -12.05 12.80 -1.96
CA GLU A 150 -11.38 12.74 -3.27
C GLU A 150 -9.99 13.40 -3.26
N LEU A 151 -9.85 14.57 -2.63
CA LEU A 151 -8.55 15.24 -2.47
C LEU A 151 -7.56 14.42 -1.64
N ASN A 152 -8.04 13.86 -0.52
CA ASN A 152 -7.25 12.97 0.32
C ASN A 152 -6.68 11.80 -0.52
N LEU A 153 -7.52 11.18 -1.34
CA LEU A 153 -7.09 10.06 -2.19
C LEU A 153 -6.18 10.50 -3.35
N PHE A 154 -6.30 11.73 -3.83
CA PHE A 154 -5.34 12.32 -4.77
C PHE A 154 -3.96 12.51 -4.12
N PHE A 155 -3.91 13.03 -2.89
CA PHE A 155 -2.65 13.16 -2.14
C PHE A 155 -1.98 11.81 -1.93
N LEU A 156 -2.76 10.75 -1.66
CA LEU A 156 -2.23 9.39 -1.57
C LEU A 156 -1.54 8.95 -2.87
N ALA A 157 -2.22 9.12 -4.01
CA ALA A 157 -1.66 8.79 -5.32
C ALA A 157 -0.40 9.61 -5.64
N LEU A 158 -0.38 10.89 -5.27
CA LEU A 158 0.77 11.77 -5.44
C LEU A 158 1.98 11.32 -4.61
N VAL A 159 1.77 10.96 -3.34
CA VAL A 159 2.86 10.45 -2.48
C VAL A 159 3.45 9.16 -3.05
N MET A 160 2.59 8.23 -3.48
CA MET A 160 3.03 6.99 -4.11
C MET A 160 3.81 7.25 -5.42
N PHE A 161 3.37 8.21 -6.22
CA PHE A 161 4.07 8.62 -7.43
C PHE A 161 5.47 9.18 -7.11
N LEU A 162 5.59 10.06 -6.11
CA LEU A 162 6.89 10.61 -5.70
C LEU A 162 7.85 9.52 -5.21
N LEU A 163 7.36 8.57 -4.40
CA LEU A 163 8.16 7.42 -3.97
C LEU A 163 8.62 6.57 -5.17
N GLN A 164 7.75 6.39 -6.16
CA GLN A 164 8.09 5.68 -7.39
C GLN A 164 9.16 6.44 -8.22
N CYS A 165 9.10 7.77 -8.28
CA CYS A 165 10.12 8.59 -8.93
C CYS A 165 11.49 8.43 -8.26
N ILE A 166 11.54 8.39 -6.93
CA ILE A 166 12.79 8.16 -6.17
C ILE A 166 13.38 6.79 -6.52
N GLY A 167 12.54 5.74 -6.57
CA GLY A 167 12.98 4.40 -6.99
C GLY A 167 13.50 4.37 -8.44
N GLY A 168 12.84 5.09 -9.35
CA GLY A 168 13.29 5.23 -10.74
C GLY A 168 14.63 5.95 -10.87
N LEU A 169 14.83 7.04 -10.12
CA LEU A 169 16.11 7.75 -10.07
C LEU A 169 17.24 6.85 -9.56
N LEU A 170 16.99 6.08 -8.50
CA LEU A 170 17.97 5.12 -7.98
C LEU A 170 18.37 4.08 -9.04
N GLN A 171 17.41 3.54 -9.79
CA GLN A 171 17.68 2.58 -10.87
C GLN A 171 18.59 3.19 -11.95
N VAL A 172 18.36 4.45 -12.32
CA VAL A 172 19.21 5.19 -13.28
C VAL A 172 20.61 5.41 -12.71
N LEU A 173 20.72 5.77 -11.43
CA LEU A 173 22.01 5.95 -10.77
C LEU A 173 22.82 4.64 -10.71
N ILE A 174 22.16 3.49 -10.47
CA ILE A 174 22.81 2.17 -10.51
C ILE A 174 23.37 1.92 -11.92
N TYR A 175 22.57 2.15 -12.96
CA TYR A 175 23.02 1.99 -14.35
C TYR A 175 24.24 2.88 -14.67
N VAL A 176 24.21 4.14 -14.25
CA VAL A 176 25.33 5.08 -14.44
C VAL A 176 26.57 4.61 -13.66
N ALA A 177 26.42 4.15 -12.43
CA ALA A 177 27.53 3.66 -11.60
C ALA A 177 28.20 2.42 -12.22
N ILE A 178 27.41 1.49 -12.76
CA ILE A 178 27.91 0.32 -13.49
C ILE A 178 28.69 0.77 -14.74
N LYS A 179 28.11 1.68 -15.55
CA LYS A 179 28.76 2.17 -16.77
C LYS A 179 30.06 2.93 -16.49
N ALA A 180 30.14 3.62 -15.35
CA ALA A 180 31.31 4.35 -14.90
C ALA A 180 32.36 3.47 -14.17
N ASN A 181 32.09 2.17 -13.98
CA ASN A 181 32.90 1.25 -13.16
C ASN A 181 33.22 1.84 -11.76
N ASN A 182 32.26 2.55 -11.15
CA ASN A 182 32.44 3.15 -9.84
C ASN A 182 31.91 2.21 -8.74
N ASP A 183 32.77 1.31 -8.27
CA ASP A 183 32.43 0.27 -7.30
C ASP A 183 31.93 0.82 -5.96
N MET A 184 32.47 1.97 -5.53
CA MET A 184 32.03 2.63 -4.30
C MET A 184 30.59 3.12 -4.42
N MET A 185 30.26 3.83 -5.50
CA MET A 185 28.91 4.30 -5.76
C MET A 185 27.94 3.13 -5.91
N LEU A 186 28.36 2.08 -6.62
CA LEU A 186 27.57 0.86 -6.81
C LEU A 186 27.22 0.20 -5.46
N THR A 187 28.22 0.06 -4.59
CA THR A 187 28.03 -0.52 -3.25
C THR A 187 27.03 0.29 -2.43
N VAL A 188 27.18 1.62 -2.39
CA VAL A 188 26.25 2.50 -1.67
C VAL A 188 24.82 2.35 -2.20
N LEU A 189 24.64 2.37 -3.52
CA LEU A 189 23.31 2.27 -4.13
C LEU A 189 22.65 0.91 -3.86
N TYR A 190 23.40 -0.19 -3.92
CA TYR A 190 22.87 -1.52 -3.56
C TYR A 190 22.56 -1.64 -2.08
N THR A 191 23.29 -0.98 -1.17
CA THR A 191 22.94 -0.97 0.26
C THR A 191 21.65 -0.19 0.55
N LEU A 192 21.32 0.82 -0.26
CA LEU A 192 20.09 1.62 -0.14
C LEU A 192 18.87 0.94 -0.76
N LEU A 193 19.08 0.04 -1.72
CA LEU A 193 18.03 -0.59 -2.51
C LEU A 193 16.97 -1.33 -1.67
N PRO A 194 17.33 -2.14 -0.65
CA PRO A 194 16.34 -2.82 0.18
C PRO A 194 15.43 -1.84 0.95
N TRP A 195 16.00 -0.78 1.51
CA TRP A 195 15.25 0.24 2.25
C TRP A 195 14.24 0.97 1.37
N LEU A 196 14.63 1.29 0.13
CA LEU A 196 13.77 1.95 -0.83
C LEU A 196 12.68 1.02 -1.35
N SER A 197 13.01 -0.26 -1.58
CA SER A 197 12.02 -1.28 -1.96
C SER A 197 10.97 -1.46 -0.87
N ASP A 198 11.41 -1.56 0.38
CA ASP A 198 10.51 -1.70 1.52
C ASP A 198 9.62 -0.48 1.69
N LEU A 199 10.18 0.73 1.56
CA LEU A 199 9.38 1.96 1.58
C LEU A 199 8.35 1.97 0.45
N LYS A 200 8.72 1.53 -0.76
CA LYS A 200 7.84 1.45 -1.93
C LYS A 200 6.68 0.48 -1.70
N PHE A 201 6.97 -0.73 -1.23
CA PHE A 201 5.93 -1.75 -1.04
C PHE A 201 5.12 -1.57 0.24
N LEU A 202 5.67 -1.00 1.31
CA LEU A 202 5.01 -0.93 2.61
C LEU A 202 4.41 0.45 2.93
N SER A 203 4.74 1.50 2.18
CA SER A 203 4.16 2.84 2.40
C SER A 203 2.65 2.95 2.16
N PRO A 204 2.02 2.31 1.14
CA PRO A 204 0.60 2.54 0.84
C PRO A 204 -0.37 2.39 2.03
N PRO A 205 -0.27 1.36 2.91
CA PRO A 205 -1.17 1.22 4.06
C PRO A 205 -0.97 2.34 5.09
N TRP A 206 0.26 2.77 5.33
CA TRP A 206 0.54 3.89 6.23
C TRP A 206 -0.09 5.18 5.71
N VAL A 207 0.09 5.47 4.43
CA VAL A 207 -0.51 6.64 3.79
C VAL A 207 -2.05 6.54 3.82
N LEU A 208 -2.63 5.35 3.57
CA LEU A 208 -4.08 5.12 3.67
C LEU A 208 -4.62 5.39 5.07
N VAL A 209 -3.93 4.95 6.13
CA VAL A 209 -4.36 5.15 7.52
C VAL A 209 -4.26 6.62 7.94
N VAL A 210 -3.21 7.33 7.51
CA VAL A 210 -3.04 8.76 7.80
C VAL A 210 -4.13 9.59 7.12
N ILE A 211 -4.39 9.30 5.84
CA ILE A 211 -5.22 10.14 4.98
C ILE A 211 -6.71 9.79 5.06
N SER A 212 -7.07 8.52 5.20
CA SER A 212 -8.47 8.06 5.18
C SER A 212 -9.00 7.85 6.59
N THR A 213 -9.86 8.76 7.04
CA THR A 213 -10.58 8.63 8.32
C THR A 213 -11.38 7.33 8.38
N SER A 214 -12.03 6.96 7.26
CA SER A 214 -12.81 5.73 7.13
C SER A 214 -11.97 4.47 7.36
N ILE A 215 -10.75 4.41 6.81
CA ILE A 215 -9.86 3.25 7.00
C ILE A 215 -9.32 3.26 8.43
N ARG A 216 -8.90 4.43 8.93
CA ARG A 216 -8.39 4.57 10.29
C ARG A 216 -9.39 4.09 11.34
N GLU A 217 -10.66 4.48 11.22
CA GLU A 217 -11.73 3.98 12.10
C GLU A 217 -11.85 2.46 12.07
N THR A 218 -11.81 1.85 10.87
CA THR A 218 -11.92 0.39 10.73
C THR A 218 -10.71 -0.36 11.25
N VAL A 219 -9.50 0.19 11.08
CA VAL A 219 -8.26 -0.38 11.60
C VAL A 219 -8.23 -0.28 13.13
N ILE A 220 -8.63 0.86 13.70
CA ILE A 220 -8.75 1.04 15.16
C ILE A 220 -9.77 0.06 15.75
N GLN A 221 -10.90 -0.17 15.07
CA GLN A 221 -11.91 -1.15 15.50
C GLN A 221 -11.42 -2.61 15.41
N ALA A 222 -10.39 -2.88 14.61
CA ALA A 222 -9.78 -4.21 14.50
C ALA A 222 -8.73 -4.47 15.59
N LEU A 223 -8.24 -3.43 16.29
CA LEU A 223 -7.31 -3.59 17.41
C LEU A 223 -8.01 -4.21 18.63
N PRO A 224 -7.29 -5.04 19.43
CA PRO A 224 -7.85 -5.64 20.64
C PRO A 224 -8.38 -4.57 21.60
N LYS A 225 -9.54 -4.81 22.21
CA LYS A 225 -10.22 -3.87 23.14
C LYS A 225 -9.33 -3.35 24.29
N ARG A 226 -8.29 -4.10 24.68
CA ARG A 226 -7.29 -3.70 25.69
C ARG A 226 -6.45 -2.48 25.28
N LEU A 227 -6.21 -2.26 23.98
CA LEU A 227 -5.50 -1.07 23.47
C LEU A 227 -6.43 0.12 23.24
N LEU A 228 -7.72 -0.14 22.98
CA LEU A 228 -8.75 0.89 22.79
C LEU A 228 -9.08 1.69 24.07
N GLN A 229 -8.92 1.10 25.25
CA GLN A 229 -9.13 1.80 26.53
C GLN A 229 -8.21 3.02 26.70
N TYR A 230 -7.00 2.99 26.11
CA TYR A 230 -6.07 4.12 26.15
C TYR A 230 -6.43 5.24 25.15
N HIS A 231 -7.10 4.91 24.04
CA HIS A 231 -7.48 5.89 23.02
C HIS A 231 -8.73 6.71 23.41
N ASN A 232 -9.69 6.10 24.10
CA ASN A 232 -10.88 6.82 24.57
C ASN A 232 -10.53 7.96 25.53
N HIS A 233 -9.45 7.84 26.29
CA HIS A 233 -9.00 8.91 27.19
C HIS A 233 -8.46 10.15 26.46
N TRP A 234 -7.99 9.99 25.21
CA TRP A 234 -7.50 11.10 24.37
C TRP A 234 -8.62 11.81 23.60
N MET A 235 -9.69 11.11 23.20
CA MET A 235 -10.83 11.73 22.50
C MET A 235 -11.82 12.43 23.44
N ILE A 236 -11.91 12.02 24.71
CA ILE A 236 -12.82 12.67 25.68
C ILE A 236 -12.30 14.05 26.12
N SER A 237 -11.01 14.36 25.93
CA SER A 237 -10.44 15.68 26.26
C SER A 237 -10.67 16.76 25.18
N GLY A 238 -11.26 16.41 24.04
CA GLY A 238 -11.55 17.37 22.97
C GLY A 238 -12.93 17.12 22.39
N SER A 239 -13.88 18.00 22.72
CA SER A 239 -15.28 18.08 22.24
C SER A 239 -16.34 17.43 23.14
N SER A 240 -16.58 17.99 24.32
CA SER A 240 -17.91 17.91 24.95
C SER A 240 -18.87 18.83 24.19
N VAL A 241 -19.50 18.33 23.13
CA VAL A 241 -20.70 18.97 22.55
C VAL A 241 -21.91 18.23 23.09
N THR A 242 -22.57 18.88 24.04
CA THR A 242 -23.81 18.47 24.69
C THR A 242 -24.91 18.30 23.64
N VAL A 243 -25.29 17.07 23.33
CA VAL A 243 -26.53 16.81 22.57
C VAL A 243 -27.67 16.84 23.57
N THR A 244 -28.43 17.93 23.56
CA THR A 244 -29.74 18.05 24.23
C THR A 244 -30.65 16.92 23.76
N SER A 245 -31.02 16.04 24.68
CA SER A 245 -32.04 15.01 24.48
C SER A 245 -33.40 15.68 24.25
N VAL A 246 -33.98 15.52 23.06
CA VAL A 246 -35.38 15.87 22.80
C VAL A 246 -36.26 14.70 23.25
N SER A 247 -37.10 14.96 24.25
CA SER A 247 -38.16 14.07 24.72
C SER A 247 -39.25 13.96 23.64
N VAL A 248 -39.48 12.74 23.13
CA VAL A 248 -40.63 12.45 22.27
C VAL A 248 -41.80 11.98 23.15
N ARG A 249 -42.85 12.81 23.18
CA ARG A 249 -44.12 12.56 23.87
C ARG A 249 -44.88 11.45 23.13
N SER A 250 -45.21 10.35 23.82
CA SER A 250 -46.02 9.25 23.28
C SER A 250 -47.47 9.71 23.02
N LEU A 251 -47.90 9.67 21.77
CA LEU A 251 -49.32 9.78 21.39
C LEU A 251 -49.96 8.40 21.46
N ASN A 252 -50.76 8.18 22.51
CA ASN A 252 -51.73 7.10 22.58
C ASN A 252 -52.84 7.34 21.55
N VAL A 253 -53.12 6.35 20.70
CA VAL A 253 -54.36 6.28 19.94
C VAL A 253 -55.13 5.07 20.46
N ARG A 254 -56.29 5.35 21.06
CA ARG A 254 -57.37 4.39 21.32
C ARG A 254 -58.17 4.17 20.05
#